data_AF-G2T2Q2-F1
#
_entry.id   AF-G2T2Q2-F1
#
_cell.length_a   1.000
_cell.length_b   1.000
_cell.length_c   1.000
_cell.angle_alpha   90.00
_cell.angle_beta   90.00
_cell.angle_gamma   90.00
#
_symmetry.space_group_name_H-M   'P 1'
#
loop_
_entity.id
_entity.type
_entity.pdbx_description
1 polymer ?
#
loop_
_entity_poly.entity_id
_entity_poly.type
_entity_poly.pdbx_seq_one_letter_code
_entity_poly.pdbx_strand_id
1 'polypeptide(L)'
;MADKFRGHHIVCTSLYEGKGYSGAFCENMTAVVERLRKDPDEELLLVAEPDMICANCPNRTETNECVHNHNRVVNKDRRVIEFFGLEENRVYTYREMCRHARAAMNMDFFMENCGKCDWRKQGLCKYEDLLAQLDRCIEKE
;
A
#
# COMPACT_ATOMS: atom_id res chain seq x y z
N MET A 1 -2.27 19.03 7.15
CA MET A 1 -1.10 18.11 7.15
C MET A 1 -1.52 16.90 6.34
N ALA A 2 -0.64 16.39 5.48
CA ALA A 2 -0.93 15.21 4.66
C ALA A 2 -1.18 13.98 5.54
N ASP A 3 -2.13 13.12 5.15
CA ASP A 3 -2.38 11.86 5.84
C ASP A 3 -1.17 10.93 5.65
N LYS A 4 -0.86 10.14 6.68
CA LYS A 4 0.20 9.12 6.59
C LYS A 4 -0.23 8.01 5.64
N PHE A 5 0.71 7.52 4.85
CA PHE A 5 0.52 6.39 3.95
C PHE A 5 1.76 5.50 3.97
N ARG A 6 1.58 4.22 4.30
CA ARG A 6 2.75 3.34 4.49
C ARG A 6 3.21 2.66 3.21
N GLY A 7 4.52 2.47 3.08
CA GLY A 7 5.15 2.00 1.85
C GLY A 7 4.49 0.80 1.17
N HIS A 8 4.20 -0.28 1.89
CA HIS A 8 3.62 -1.46 1.23
C HIS A 8 2.17 -1.26 0.76
N HIS A 9 1.45 -0.26 1.28
CA HIS A 9 0.09 0.02 0.84
C HIS A 9 0.03 0.57 -0.58
N ILE A 10 1.11 1.14 -1.13
CA ILE A 10 1.20 1.50 -2.56
C ILE A 10 0.81 0.31 -3.47
N VAL A 11 1.27 -0.90 -3.10
CA VAL A 11 0.94 -2.13 -3.82
C VAL A 11 -0.43 -2.67 -3.42
N CYS A 12 -0.74 -2.69 -2.12
CA CYS A 12 -1.96 -3.33 -1.62
C CYS A 12 -3.25 -2.58 -1.98
N THR A 13 -3.25 -1.25 -2.05
CA THR A 13 -4.42 -0.46 -2.49
C THR A 13 -4.73 -0.69 -3.96
N SER A 14 -3.70 -0.87 -4.78
CA SER A 14 -3.85 -1.20 -6.21
C SER A 14 -4.55 -2.55 -6.42
N LEU A 15 -4.31 -3.52 -5.53
CA LEU A 15 -4.82 -4.91 -5.64
C LEU A 15 -6.01 -5.21 -4.73
N TYR A 16 -6.57 -4.20 -4.06
CA TYR A 16 -7.63 -4.44 -3.08
C TYR A 16 -8.98 -4.79 -3.76
N GLU A 17 -9.56 -5.93 -3.35
CA GLU A 17 -10.81 -6.50 -3.88
C GLU A 17 -11.93 -6.59 -2.82
N GLY A 18 -11.89 -5.79 -1.75
CA GLY A 18 -12.92 -5.80 -0.70
C GLY A 18 -12.73 -6.88 0.38
N LYS A 19 -11.56 -7.53 0.43
CA LYS A 19 -11.24 -8.61 1.39
C LYS A 19 -10.12 -8.20 2.33
N GLY A 20 -10.23 -8.53 3.61
CA GLY A 20 -9.33 -8.06 4.65
C GLY A 20 -9.56 -8.74 6.00
N TYR A 21 -8.99 -8.18 7.06
CA TYR A 21 -8.93 -8.82 8.38
C TYR A 21 -10.26 -8.84 9.15
N SER A 22 -11.11 -7.85 8.94
CA SER A 22 -12.41 -7.70 9.61
C SER A 22 -13.33 -6.80 8.79
N GLY A 23 -14.64 -6.78 9.09
CA GLY A 23 -15.59 -5.89 8.42
C GLY A 23 -15.18 -4.41 8.51
N ALA A 24 -14.87 -3.93 9.72
CA ALA A 24 -14.45 -2.55 9.93
C ALA A 24 -13.13 -2.19 9.23
N PHE A 25 -12.19 -3.14 9.13
CA PHE A 25 -10.97 -2.93 8.35
C PHE A 25 -11.28 -2.84 6.85
N CYS A 26 -12.13 -3.73 6.34
CA CYS A 26 -12.53 -3.72 4.93
C CYS A 26 -13.28 -2.42 4.58
N GLU A 27 -14.21 -1.96 5.42
CA GLU A 27 -14.92 -0.69 5.22
C GLU A 27 -13.96 0.49 5.11
N ASN A 28 -13.00 0.60 6.04
CA ASN A 28 -11.99 1.66 6.00
C ASN A 28 -11.09 1.55 4.76
N MET A 29 -10.58 0.35 4.45
CA MET A 29 -9.73 0.11 3.28
C MET A 29 -10.47 0.43 1.97
N THR A 30 -11.75 0.05 1.87
CA THR A 30 -12.60 0.39 0.72
C THR A 30 -12.73 1.90 0.57
N ALA A 31 -13.06 2.61 1.65
CA ALA A 31 -13.19 4.07 1.63
C ALA A 31 -11.88 4.77 1.21
N VAL A 32 -10.74 4.31 1.73
CA VAL A 32 -9.42 4.83 1.34
C VAL A 32 -9.12 4.54 -0.14
N VAL A 33 -9.32 3.31 -0.60
CA VAL A 33 -9.06 2.95 -2.01
C VAL A 33 -9.96 3.74 -2.96
N GLU A 34 -11.23 3.95 -2.62
CA GLU A 34 -12.16 4.76 -3.42
C GLU A 34 -11.75 6.24 -3.43
N ARG A 35 -11.34 6.80 -2.29
CA ARG A 35 -10.78 8.16 -2.17
C ARG A 35 -9.58 8.35 -3.09
N LEU A 36 -8.57 7.47 -3.00
CA LEU A 36 -7.35 7.54 -3.81
C LEU A 36 -7.60 7.32 -5.31
N ARG A 37 -8.60 6.49 -5.67
CA ARG A 37 -9.00 6.29 -7.07
C ARG A 37 -9.75 7.48 -7.64
N LYS A 38 -10.45 8.23 -6.79
CA LYS A 38 -11.22 9.42 -7.17
C LYS A 38 -10.31 10.63 -7.34
N ASP A 39 -9.33 10.78 -6.45
CA ASP A 39 -8.34 11.86 -6.46
C ASP A 39 -6.92 11.28 -6.33
N PRO A 40 -6.29 10.88 -7.45
CA PRO A 40 -4.93 10.35 -7.43
C PRO A 40 -3.89 11.42 -7.09
N ASP A 41 -4.23 12.71 -7.19
CA ASP A 41 -3.30 13.82 -6.95
C ASP A 41 -3.30 14.27 -5.49
N GLU A 42 -4.04 13.57 -4.62
CA GLU A 42 -4.01 13.78 -3.19
C GLU A 42 -2.60 13.58 -2.59
N GLU A 43 -2.15 14.58 -1.84
CA GLU A 43 -0.87 14.57 -1.13
C GLU A 43 -0.90 13.69 0.12
N LEU A 44 0.05 12.76 0.21
CA LEU A 44 0.22 11.80 1.29
C LEU A 44 1.65 11.83 1.83
N LEU A 45 1.81 11.69 3.15
CA LEU A 45 3.11 11.55 3.81
C LEU A 45 3.52 10.08 3.81
N LEU A 46 4.56 9.76 3.03
CA LEU A 46 5.07 8.39 2.91
C LEU A 46 5.88 8.00 4.15
N VAL A 47 5.47 6.93 4.83
CA VAL A 47 6.08 6.50 6.11
C VAL A 47 6.28 4.98 6.20
N ALA A 48 7.07 4.51 7.17
CA ALA A 48 7.19 3.10 7.52
C ALA A 48 6.57 2.78 8.90
N GLU A 49 5.34 3.22 9.12
CA GLU A 49 4.58 3.05 10.36
C GLU A 49 3.06 2.88 10.07
N PRO A 50 2.20 2.58 11.06
CA PRO A 50 0.77 2.52 10.84
C PRO A 50 0.18 3.82 10.28
N ASP A 51 -0.72 3.68 9.32
CA ASP A 51 -1.23 4.78 8.50
C ASP A 51 -2.77 4.89 8.57
N MET A 52 -3.37 5.70 7.70
CA MET A 52 -4.84 5.90 7.65
C MET A 52 -5.63 4.59 7.45
N ILE A 53 -5.09 3.63 6.71
CA ILE A 53 -5.72 2.31 6.51
C ILE A 53 -5.67 1.49 7.81
N CYS A 54 -4.61 1.65 8.60
CA CYS A 54 -4.42 0.93 9.85
C CYS A 54 -5.37 1.39 10.97
N ALA A 55 -6.15 2.46 10.79
CA ALA A 55 -7.01 3.05 11.82
C ALA A 55 -7.86 2.02 12.58
N ASN A 56 -8.51 1.12 11.83
CA ASN A 56 -9.38 0.04 12.34
C ASN A 56 -8.76 -1.36 12.20
N CYS A 57 -7.44 -1.45 12.08
CA CYS A 57 -6.77 -2.73 11.91
C CYS A 57 -6.78 -3.51 13.23
N PRO A 58 -7.26 -4.77 13.26
CA PRO A 58 -7.26 -5.57 14.50
C PRO A 58 -5.83 -5.88 14.98
N ASN A 59 -4.84 -5.70 14.11
CA ASN A 59 -3.43 -5.91 14.42
C ASN A 59 -2.76 -4.64 14.95
N ARG A 60 -3.47 -3.52 15.13
CA ARG A 60 -2.91 -2.28 15.69
C ARG A 60 -2.91 -2.33 17.21
N THR A 61 -1.76 -2.06 17.83
CA THR A 61 -1.60 -2.00 19.29
C THR A 61 -2.03 -0.64 19.83
N GLU A 62 -2.22 -0.56 21.15
CA GLU A 62 -2.50 0.70 21.87
C GLU A 62 -1.37 1.73 21.70
N THR A 63 -0.13 1.27 21.49
CA THR A 63 1.06 2.11 21.23
C THR A 63 1.17 2.60 19.78
N ASN A 64 0.14 2.38 18.96
CA ASN A 64 0.15 2.69 17.53
C ASN A 64 1.23 1.93 16.74
N GLU A 65 1.43 0.67 17.06
CA GLU A 65 2.29 -0.26 16.33
C GLU A 65 1.45 -1.39 15.73
N CYS A 66 2.02 -2.19 14.83
CA CYS A 66 1.38 -3.44 14.41
C CYS A 66 1.86 -4.59 15.30
N VAL A 67 1.01 -5.51 15.75
CA VAL A 67 1.43 -6.71 16.49
C VAL A 67 2.39 -7.61 15.68
N HIS A 68 2.42 -7.43 14.36
CA HIS A 68 3.38 -8.08 13.46
C HIS A 68 4.62 -7.22 13.17
N ASN A 69 4.80 -6.07 13.84
CA ASN A 69 5.96 -5.17 13.76
C ASN A 69 7.22 -5.72 14.48
N HIS A 70 7.43 -7.03 14.59
CA HIS A 70 8.76 -7.57 14.93
C HIS A 70 9.75 -7.34 13.77
N ASN A 71 9.91 -6.08 13.36
CA ASN A 71 10.55 -5.54 12.17
C ASN A 71 10.02 -6.06 10.83
N ARG A 72 9.10 -7.02 10.79
CA ARG A 72 8.65 -7.61 9.52
C ARG A 72 7.89 -6.64 8.62
N VAL A 73 6.90 -5.91 9.15
CA VAL A 73 6.07 -5.02 8.31
C VAL A 73 6.79 -3.70 8.03
N VAL A 74 7.48 -3.12 9.01
CA VAL A 74 8.31 -1.92 8.82
C VAL A 74 9.44 -2.17 7.83
N ASN A 75 10.14 -3.31 7.90
CA ASN A 75 11.17 -3.64 6.90
C ASN A 75 10.56 -3.87 5.52
N LYS A 76 9.33 -4.39 5.44
CA LYS A 76 8.59 -4.51 4.18
C LYS A 76 8.29 -3.12 3.61
N ASP A 77 7.82 -2.19 4.43
CA ASP A 77 7.57 -0.80 4.00
C ASP A 77 8.84 -0.16 3.45
N ARG A 78 9.92 -0.17 4.23
CA ARG A 78 11.20 0.45 3.83
C ARG A 78 11.77 -0.17 2.56
N ARG A 79 11.66 -1.49 2.40
CA ARG A 79 12.07 -2.17 1.17
C ARG A 79 11.27 -1.70 -0.04
N VAL A 80 9.95 -1.52 0.11
CA VAL A 80 9.10 -1.00 -0.97
C VAL A 80 9.47 0.45 -1.30
N ILE A 81 9.65 1.29 -0.28
CA ILE A 81 10.06 2.69 -0.44
C ILE A 81 11.39 2.77 -1.21
N GLU A 82 12.42 2.05 -0.74
CA GLU A 82 13.75 2.01 -1.35
C GLU A 82 13.71 1.48 -2.79
N PHE A 83 13.03 0.36 -3.02
CA PHE A 83 13.00 -0.28 -4.34
C PHE A 83 12.27 0.59 -5.38
N PHE A 84 11.28 1.37 -4.98
CA PHE A 84 10.58 2.31 -5.86
C PHE A 84 11.32 3.64 -6.06
N GLY A 85 12.48 3.83 -5.43
CA GLY A 85 13.23 5.08 -5.47
C GLY A 85 12.48 6.24 -4.80
N LEU A 86 11.72 5.94 -3.74
CA LEU A 86 11.00 6.90 -2.92
C LEU A 86 11.77 7.18 -1.62
N GLU A 87 11.41 8.25 -0.92
CA GLU A 87 12.02 8.66 0.36
C GLU A 87 10.99 8.62 1.50
N GLU A 88 11.37 8.03 2.63
CA GLU A 88 10.55 8.05 3.85
C GLU A 88 10.48 9.48 4.42
N ASN A 89 9.33 9.87 4.99
CA ASN A 89 9.03 11.20 5.53
C ASN A 89 8.96 12.32 4.47
N ARG A 90 8.68 11.97 3.23
CA ARG A 90 8.41 12.91 2.14
C ARG A 90 6.95 12.84 1.70
N VAL A 91 6.43 13.98 1.26
CA VAL A 91 5.10 14.09 0.68
C VAL A 91 5.17 13.76 -0.80
N TYR A 92 4.25 12.91 -1.24
CA TYR A 92 4.03 12.54 -2.64
C TYR A 92 2.53 12.54 -2.92
N THR A 93 2.14 12.76 -4.16
CA THR A 93 0.78 12.39 -4.57
C THR A 93 0.64 10.88 -4.69
N TYR A 94 -0.58 10.35 -4.57
CA TYR A 94 -0.82 8.93 -4.81
C TYR A 94 -0.40 8.51 -6.23
N ARG A 95 -0.63 9.38 -7.22
CA ARG A 95 -0.20 9.19 -8.61
C ARG A 95 1.30 9.12 -8.76
N GLU A 96 2.06 9.99 -8.09
CA GLU A 96 3.52 9.93 -8.10
C GLU A 96 4.01 8.59 -7.55
N MET A 97 3.46 8.14 -6.42
CA MET A 97 3.77 6.81 -5.88
C MET A 97 3.41 5.67 -6.86
N CYS A 98 2.27 5.75 -7.54
CA CYS A 98 1.89 4.81 -8.60
C CYS A 98 2.91 4.82 -9.75
N ARG A 99 3.38 5.99 -10.20
CA ARG A 99 4.38 6.13 -11.29
C ARG A 99 5.70 5.47 -10.90
N HIS A 100 6.19 5.76 -9.70
CA HIS A 100 7.40 5.13 -9.14
C HIS A 100 7.28 3.61 -9.05
N ALA A 101 6.16 3.13 -8.47
CA ALA A 101 5.87 1.71 -8.40
C ALA A 101 5.85 1.09 -9.80
N ARG A 102 5.16 1.69 -10.77
CA ARG A 102 5.03 1.16 -12.12
C ARG A 102 6.36 1.09 -12.89
N ALA A 103 7.22 2.08 -12.67
CA ALA A 103 8.52 2.17 -13.32
C ALA A 103 9.51 1.11 -12.78
N ALA A 104 9.48 0.85 -11.48
CA ALA A 104 10.40 -0.08 -10.82
C ALA A 104 9.91 -1.54 -10.77
N MET A 105 8.60 -1.76 -10.69
CA MET A 105 7.99 -3.07 -10.45
C MET A 105 8.42 -4.13 -11.47
N ASN A 106 8.86 -5.27 -10.96
CA ASN A 106 9.14 -6.48 -11.73
C ASN A 106 8.65 -7.74 -10.99
N MET A 107 8.59 -8.87 -11.69
CA MET A 107 8.09 -10.12 -11.12
C MET A 107 8.91 -10.59 -9.91
N ASP A 108 10.25 -10.46 -9.97
CA ASP A 108 11.14 -10.89 -8.89
C ASP A 108 10.83 -10.13 -7.59
N PHE A 109 10.74 -8.80 -7.68
CA PHE A 109 10.38 -7.96 -6.55
C PHE A 109 8.96 -8.22 -6.04
N PHE A 110 8.00 -8.39 -6.95
CA PHE A 110 6.64 -8.74 -6.57
C PHE A 110 6.61 -10.06 -5.78
N MET A 111 7.32 -11.08 -6.22
CA MET A 111 7.37 -12.37 -5.54
C MET A 111 8.17 -12.30 -4.25
N GLU A 112 9.23 -11.52 -4.17
CA GLU A 112 9.98 -11.29 -2.94
C GLU A 112 9.12 -10.60 -1.87
N ASN A 113 8.41 -9.53 -2.27
CA ASN A 113 7.61 -8.70 -1.37
C ASN A 113 6.24 -9.31 -1.01
N CYS A 114 5.58 -9.97 -1.96
CA CYS A 114 4.21 -10.48 -1.83
C CYS A 114 4.11 -12.02 -1.85
N GLY A 115 5.15 -12.75 -2.23
CA GLY A 115 5.09 -14.22 -2.39
C GLY A 115 4.72 -14.97 -1.11
N LYS A 116 5.14 -14.46 0.06
CA LYS A 116 4.78 -15.00 1.38
C LYS A 116 3.53 -14.34 2.00
N CYS A 117 2.87 -13.43 1.30
CA CYS A 117 1.65 -12.75 1.76
C CYS A 117 0.44 -13.70 1.67
N ASP A 118 -0.39 -13.72 2.71
CA ASP A 118 -1.55 -14.61 2.77
C ASP A 118 -2.62 -14.27 1.73
N TRP A 119 -2.82 -12.98 1.44
CA TRP A 119 -3.75 -12.52 0.40
C TRP A 119 -3.35 -13.01 -1.00
N ARG A 120 -2.05 -12.96 -1.32
CA ARG A 120 -1.52 -13.51 -2.57
C ARG A 120 -1.66 -15.03 -2.63
N LYS A 121 -1.40 -15.74 -1.52
CA LYS A 121 -1.58 -17.20 -1.45
C LYS A 121 -3.03 -17.63 -1.66
N GLN A 122 -3.98 -16.79 -1.29
CA GLN A 122 -5.42 -16.98 -1.54
C GLN A 122 -5.85 -16.60 -2.96
N GLY A 123 -4.92 -16.15 -3.83
CA GLY A 123 -5.19 -15.82 -5.22
C GLY A 123 -5.79 -14.43 -5.45
N LEU A 124 -5.83 -13.57 -4.43
CA LEU A 124 -6.41 -12.21 -4.50
C LEU A 124 -5.47 -11.17 -5.11
N CYS A 125 -4.19 -11.52 -5.28
CA CYS A 125 -3.16 -10.58 -5.71
C CYS A 125 -2.35 -11.23 -6.82
N LYS A 126 -2.44 -10.68 -8.03
CA LYS A 126 -1.65 -11.11 -9.20
C LYS A 126 -0.79 -9.97 -9.72
N TYR A 127 0.31 -10.33 -10.36
CA TYR A 127 1.28 -9.38 -10.87
C TYR A 127 0.71 -8.57 -12.04
N GLU A 128 -0.02 -9.24 -12.93
CA GLU A 128 -0.63 -8.64 -14.11
C GLU A 128 -1.72 -7.63 -13.72
N ASP A 129 -2.53 -7.97 -12.71
CA ASP A 129 -3.55 -7.09 -12.16
C ASP A 129 -2.92 -5.84 -11.53
N LEU A 130 -1.77 -5.98 -10.87
CA LEU A 130 -1.05 -4.86 -10.29
C LEU A 130 -0.60 -3.87 -11.36
N LEU A 131 0.04 -4.36 -12.43
CA LEU A 131 0.49 -3.49 -13.53
C LEU A 131 -0.70 -2.76 -14.17
N ALA A 132 -1.78 -3.48 -14.45
CA ALA A 132 -2.97 -2.89 -15.05
C ALA A 132 -3.63 -1.81 -14.16
N GLN A 133 -3.61 -2.00 -12.83
CA GLN A 133 -4.15 -1.01 -11.88
C GLN A 133 -3.24 0.21 -11.74
N LEU A 134 -1.92 0.01 -11.76
CA LEU A 134 -0.96 1.10 -11.74
C LEU A 134 -1.05 1.94 -13.02
N ASP A 135 -1.17 1.32 -14.19
CA ASP A 135 -1.37 2.03 -15.46
C ASP A 135 -2.64 2.90 -15.40
N ARG A 136 -3.76 2.34 -14.93
CA ARG A 136 -5.00 3.11 -14.70
C ARG A 136 -4.86 4.26 -13.71
N CYS A 137 -4.07 4.09 -12.64
CA CYS A 137 -3.79 5.14 -11.67
C CYS A 137 -3.07 6.32 -12.33
N ILE A 138 -2.15 6.03 -13.25
CA ILE A 138 -1.28 7.02 -13.89
C ILE A 138 -2.03 7.79 -14.99
N GLU A 139 -2.84 7.11 -15.80
CA GLU A 139 -3.53 7.64 -16.99
C GLU A 139 -4.71 8.59 -16.70
N LYS A 140 -5.22 8.64 -15.48
CA LYS A 140 -6.34 9.53 -15.10
C LYS A 140 -5.89 11.00 -15.00
N GLU A 141 -5.51 11.65 -16.09
CA GLU A 141 -5.25 13.11 -16.11
C GLU A 141 -6.54 13.94 -16.21
#